data_AF-A0A6J3M5B4-F1
#
_entry.id   AF-A0A6J3M5B4-F1
#
_cell.length_a   1.000
_cell.length_b   1.000
_cell.length_c   1.000
_cell.angle_alpha   90.00
_cell.angle_beta   90.00
_cell.angle_gamma   90.00
#
_symmetry.space_group_name_H-M   'P 1'
#
loop_
_entity.id
_entity.type
_entity.pdbx_description
1 polymer ?
#
loop_
_entity_poly.entity_id
_entity_poly.type
_entity_poly.pdbx_seq_one_letter_code
_entity_poly.pdbx_strand_id
1 'polypeptide(L)'
;MSGIPDLRGKKVGVSRIGSGSYVMSFVLADQQGWLEDKSGGGQQEPFSAMIPIGDFAALRRSVREDRSSDFFMWEHFTTKHFWDNGELKRIGEIYTPWPSWMIAAREAEAGGSDGRVADLTSKLNQGVKHYLENKEEAIEYITSAMHYSREDALEWMKTVEFVADTHGVRTSVVDDVVGILRKAGVLDEKAGGGENMISIKRE
;
A
#
# COMPACT_ATOMS: atom_id res chain seq x y z
N MET A 1 -17.75 -15.12 5.80
CA MET A 1 -17.43 -13.88 5.05
C MET A 1 -17.50 -14.20 3.56
N SER A 2 -18.43 -13.55 2.85
CA SER A 2 -18.68 -13.66 1.41
C SER A 2 -18.36 -12.38 0.64
N GLY A 3 -18.08 -11.26 1.32
CA GLY A 3 -17.64 -10.02 0.65
C GLY A 3 -17.16 -8.96 1.64
N ILE A 4 -16.75 -7.80 1.10
CA ILE A 4 -16.22 -6.66 1.86
C ILE A 4 -17.14 -6.21 3.02
N PRO A 5 -18.49 -6.14 2.87
CA PRO A 5 -19.37 -5.73 3.97
C PRO A 5 -19.25 -6.59 5.24
N ASP A 6 -18.89 -7.87 5.10
CA ASP A 6 -18.75 -8.79 6.23
C ASP A 6 -17.49 -8.54 7.07
N LEU A 7 -16.58 -7.70 6.59
CA LEU A 7 -15.33 -7.34 7.29
C LEU A 7 -15.57 -6.31 8.41
N ARG A 8 -16.69 -5.59 8.36
CA ARG A 8 -17.02 -4.58 9.38
C ARG A 8 -17.17 -5.24 10.76
N GLY A 9 -16.52 -4.65 11.76
CA GLY A 9 -16.51 -5.15 13.14
C GLY A 9 -15.69 -6.43 13.35
N LYS A 10 -14.92 -6.88 12.36
CA LYS A 10 -14.01 -8.03 12.48
C LYS A 10 -12.65 -7.65 13.04
N LYS A 11 -11.86 -8.64 13.45
CA LYS A 11 -10.46 -8.47 13.86
C LYS A 11 -9.57 -8.47 12.62
N VAL A 12 -8.86 -7.37 12.39
CA VAL A 12 -7.90 -7.27 11.28
C VAL A 12 -6.50 -7.60 11.76
N GLY A 13 -5.84 -8.55 11.09
CA GLY A 13 -4.43 -8.85 11.25
C GLY A 13 -3.58 -7.86 10.46
N VAL A 14 -2.64 -7.20 11.12
CA VAL A 14 -1.71 -6.25 10.50
C VAL A 14 -0.28 -6.69 10.77
N SER A 15 0.65 -6.36 9.87
CA SER A 15 2.03 -6.80 10.08
C SER A 15 2.69 -6.08 11.25
N ARG A 16 2.43 -4.78 11.38
CA ARG A 16 2.75 -3.94 12.52
C ARG A 16 1.84 -2.72 12.50
N ILE A 17 1.75 -2.01 13.61
CA ILE A 17 1.09 -0.69 13.64
C ILE A 17 1.82 0.26 12.67
N GLY A 18 1.05 0.99 11.87
CA GLY A 18 1.59 1.89 10.83
C GLY A 18 2.08 1.21 9.56
N SER A 19 1.93 -0.11 9.40
CA SER A 19 2.23 -0.78 8.13
C SER A 19 1.21 -0.44 7.04
N GLY A 20 1.51 -0.80 5.79
CA GLY A 20 0.52 -0.73 4.71
C GLY A 20 -0.75 -1.53 5.01
N SER A 21 -0.65 -2.73 5.60
CA SER A 21 -1.84 -3.51 5.99
C SER A 21 -2.67 -2.86 7.11
N TYR A 22 -2.02 -2.07 7.98
CA TYR A 22 -2.70 -1.24 8.97
C TYR A 22 -3.40 -0.05 8.32
N VAL A 23 -2.68 0.77 7.54
CA VAL A 23 -3.22 1.96 6.87
C VAL A 23 -4.35 1.59 5.91
N MET A 24 -4.17 0.54 5.11
CA MET A 24 -5.17 0.12 4.11
C MET A 24 -6.46 -0.41 4.74
N SER A 25 -6.43 -0.87 5.99
CA SER A 25 -7.66 -1.21 6.72
C SER A 25 -8.52 0.03 6.97
N PHE A 26 -7.91 1.18 7.28
CA PHE A 26 -8.63 2.44 7.42
C PHE A 26 -9.07 3.01 6.08
N VAL A 27 -8.25 2.89 5.03
CA VAL A 27 -8.65 3.27 3.67
C VAL A 27 -9.90 2.49 3.25
N LEU A 28 -9.91 1.17 3.51
CA LEU A 28 -11.09 0.32 3.29
C LEU A 28 -12.30 0.86 4.06
N ALA A 29 -12.13 1.15 5.35
CA ALA A 29 -13.21 1.68 6.18
C ALA A 29 -13.75 3.03 5.68
N ASP A 30 -12.89 3.95 5.24
CA ASP A 30 -13.29 5.26 4.69
C ASP A 30 -14.08 5.07 3.38
N GLN A 31 -13.58 4.24 2.46
CA GLN A 31 -14.26 3.95 1.18
C GLN A 31 -15.62 3.28 1.36
N GLN A 32 -15.82 2.54 2.45
CA GLN A 32 -17.09 1.90 2.79
C GLN A 32 -17.98 2.80 3.68
N GLY A 33 -17.54 4.01 4.03
CA GLY A 33 -18.26 4.95 4.90
C GLY A 33 -18.31 4.54 6.38
N TRP A 34 -17.48 3.57 6.81
CA TRP A 34 -17.51 3.04 8.17
C TRP A 34 -16.91 3.97 9.21
N LEU A 35 -16.07 4.94 8.79
CA LEU A 35 -15.49 5.94 9.71
C LEU A 35 -16.48 7.05 10.10
N GLU A 36 -17.50 7.29 9.28
CA GLU A 36 -18.48 8.37 9.47
C GLU A 36 -19.79 7.89 10.10
N ASP A 37 -19.99 6.57 10.18
CA ASP A 37 -21.23 5.97 10.65
C ASP A 37 -21.38 6.07 12.17
N LYS A 38 -22.25 6.99 12.61
CA LYS A 38 -22.61 7.25 14.01
C LYS A 38 -23.90 6.55 14.45
N SER A 39 -24.44 5.62 13.65
CA SER A 39 -25.75 4.99 13.88
C SER A 39 -25.92 4.31 15.26
N GLY A 40 -24.83 4.05 15.98
CA GLY A 40 -24.82 3.48 17.34
C GLY A 40 -24.69 4.45 18.52
N GLY A 41 -24.72 5.78 18.33
CA GLY A 41 -24.66 6.74 19.44
C GLY A 41 -23.25 6.99 20.03
N GLY A 42 -22.20 6.61 19.30
CA GLY A 42 -20.79 6.88 19.62
C GLY A 42 -19.90 6.70 18.38
N GLN A 43 -18.60 7.04 18.49
CA GLN A 43 -17.60 6.65 17.48
C GLN A 43 -17.42 5.12 17.54
N GLN A 44 -18.02 4.40 16.61
CA GLN A 44 -17.81 2.96 16.50
C GLN A 44 -16.59 2.72 15.61
N GLU A 45 -15.54 2.13 16.18
CA GLU A 45 -14.38 1.70 15.42
C GLU A 45 -14.81 0.75 14.28
N PRO A 46 -14.26 0.90 13.05
CA PRO A 46 -14.67 0.10 11.90
C PRO A 46 -14.37 -1.40 12.07
N PHE A 47 -13.43 -1.74 12.94
CA PHE A 47 -12.97 -3.09 13.26
C PHE A 47 -13.01 -3.29 14.78
N SER A 48 -13.27 -4.52 15.24
CA SER A 48 -13.33 -4.82 16.68
C SER A 48 -11.95 -4.87 17.32
N ALA A 49 -10.91 -5.19 16.56
CA ALA A 49 -9.52 -5.09 16.99
C ALA A 49 -8.57 -5.05 15.78
N MET A 50 -7.43 -4.37 15.96
CA MET A 50 -6.28 -4.47 15.06
C MET A 50 -5.17 -5.24 15.78
N ILE A 51 -4.79 -6.39 15.24
CA ILE A 51 -3.84 -7.31 15.87
C ILE A 51 -2.51 -7.25 15.13
N PRO A 52 -1.41 -6.80 15.77
CA PRO A 52 -0.07 -6.93 15.20
C PRO A 52 0.35 -8.41 15.19
N ILE A 53 0.47 -8.98 13.99
CA ILE A 53 0.77 -10.41 13.79
C ILE A 53 2.21 -10.65 13.33
N GLY A 54 2.80 -9.72 12.56
CA GLY A 54 4.16 -9.85 12.01
C GLY A 54 4.20 -10.10 10.51
N ASP A 55 5.03 -11.03 10.06
CA ASP A 55 5.25 -11.25 8.63
C ASP A 55 4.05 -11.90 7.91
N PHE A 56 4.17 -12.04 6.59
CA PHE A 56 3.11 -12.61 5.76
C PHE A 56 2.79 -14.07 6.11
N ALA A 57 3.78 -14.88 6.50
CA ALA A 57 3.53 -16.25 6.92
C ALA A 57 2.74 -16.31 8.23
N ALA A 58 3.04 -15.43 9.19
CA ALA A 58 2.29 -15.28 10.42
C ALA A 58 0.86 -14.78 10.15
N LEU A 59 0.67 -13.83 9.24
CA LEU A 59 -0.66 -13.35 8.83
C LEU A 59 -1.51 -14.48 8.25
N ARG A 60 -0.95 -15.33 7.38
CA ARG A 60 -1.63 -16.51 6.84
C ARG A 60 -2.04 -17.50 7.94
N ARG A 61 -1.15 -17.82 8.88
CA ARG A 61 -1.49 -18.68 10.04
C ARG A 61 -2.57 -18.06 10.94
N SER A 62 -2.55 -16.74 11.12
CA SER A 62 -3.47 -16.03 12.03
C SER A 62 -4.95 -16.18 11.67
N VAL A 63 -5.27 -16.29 10.37
CA VAL A 63 -6.65 -16.45 9.88
C VAL A 63 -7.09 -17.90 9.75
N ARG A 64 -6.14 -18.83 9.69
CA ARG A 64 -6.39 -20.25 9.39
C ARG A 64 -6.27 -21.15 10.62
N GLU A 65 -5.16 -21.02 11.33
CA GLU A 65 -4.75 -21.94 12.40
C GLU A 65 -5.10 -21.33 13.76
N ASP A 66 -4.51 -20.17 14.06
CA ASP A 66 -4.57 -19.57 15.38
C ASP A 66 -5.90 -18.82 15.64
N ARG A 67 -6.57 -18.40 14.56
CA ARG A 67 -7.80 -17.57 14.56
C ARG A 67 -7.65 -16.30 15.40
N SER A 68 -6.42 -15.79 15.50
CA SER A 68 -6.10 -14.57 16.21
C SER A 68 -6.61 -13.34 15.46
N SER A 69 -6.68 -13.39 14.13
CA SER A 69 -7.39 -12.41 13.28
C SER A 69 -8.45 -13.08 12.40
N ASP A 70 -9.44 -12.30 11.95
CA ASP A 70 -10.49 -12.79 11.05
C ASP A 70 -10.11 -12.60 9.58
N PHE A 71 -9.37 -11.52 9.27
CA PHE A 71 -8.85 -11.24 7.93
C PHE A 71 -7.57 -10.41 8.02
N PHE A 72 -6.82 -10.35 6.92
CA PHE A 72 -5.73 -9.41 6.73
C PHE A 72 -5.75 -8.87 5.29
N MET A 73 -4.97 -7.83 5.03
CA MET A 73 -4.81 -7.22 3.71
C MET A 73 -3.36 -7.33 3.25
N TRP A 74 -3.14 -7.70 2.01
CA TRP A 74 -1.82 -7.87 1.42
C TRP A 74 -1.85 -7.65 -0.10
N GLU A 75 -0.68 -7.52 -0.71
CA GLU A 75 -0.54 -7.30 -2.16
C GLU A 75 -1.11 -8.50 -2.93
N HIS A 76 -1.87 -8.21 -4.01
CA HIS A 76 -2.66 -9.17 -4.76
C HIS A 76 -1.80 -10.30 -5.33
N PHE A 77 -0.80 -9.97 -6.14
CA PHE A 77 -0.02 -10.97 -6.87
C PHE A 77 0.85 -11.83 -5.95
N THR A 78 1.33 -11.26 -4.85
CA THR A 78 2.07 -11.97 -3.79
C THR A 78 1.19 -12.94 -3.01
N THR A 79 -0.11 -12.67 -2.94
CA THR A 79 -1.07 -13.49 -2.19
C THR A 79 -1.75 -14.53 -3.08
N LYS A 80 -1.75 -14.33 -4.40
CA LYS A 80 -2.55 -15.09 -5.35
C LYS A 80 -2.36 -16.59 -5.28
N HIS A 81 -1.10 -17.02 -5.25
CA HIS A 81 -0.75 -18.44 -5.10
C HIS A 81 -1.48 -19.11 -3.92
N PHE A 82 -1.65 -18.40 -2.80
CA PHE A 82 -2.21 -18.95 -1.57
C PHE A 82 -3.73 -19.07 -1.58
N TRP A 83 -4.46 -18.35 -2.44
CA TRP A 83 -5.87 -18.66 -2.65
C TRP A 83 -6.10 -19.62 -3.81
N ASP A 84 -5.21 -19.63 -4.80
CA ASP A 84 -5.26 -20.59 -5.91
C ASP A 84 -5.05 -22.02 -5.41
N ASN A 85 -4.20 -22.21 -4.38
CA ASN A 85 -3.98 -23.52 -3.74
C ASN A 85 -4.98 -23.85 -2.62
N GLY A 86 -5.96 -22.98 -2.36
CA GLY A 86 -7.00 -23.16 -1.35
C GLY A 86 -6.58 -22.90 0.10
N GLU A 87 -5.36 -22.44 0.37
CA GLU A 87 -4.90 -22.11 1.72
C GLU A 87 -5.65 -20.90 2.30
N LEU A 88 -5.86 -19.88 1.47
CA LEU A 88 -6.56 -18.65 1.78
C LEU A 88 -7.84 -18.53 0.96
N LYS A 89 -8.78 -17.73 1.47
CA LYS A 89 -9.97 -17.30 0.72
C LYS A 89 -9.85 -15.82 0.39
N ARG A 90 -9.85 -15.46 -0.90
CA ARG A 90 -9.96 -14.07 -1.35
C ARG A 90 -11.37 -13.52 -1.05
N ILE A 91 -11.44 -12.41 -0.32
CA ILE A 91 -12.71 -11.75 0.06
C ILE A 91 -13.04 -10.56 -0.86
N GLY A 92 -12.01 -9.85 -1.31
CA GLY A 92 -12.15 -8.66 -2.15
C GLY A 92 -10.80 -8.03 -2.42
N GLU A 93 -10.82 -6.85 -3.03
CA GLU A 93 -9.65 -6.01 -3.27
C GLU A 93 -10.04 -4.54 -3.13
N ILE A 94 -9.04 -3.71 -2.82
CA ILE A 94 -9.14 -2.26 -2.90
C ILE A 94 -7.85 -1.72 -3.52
N TYR A 95 -7.97 -0.59 -4.20
CA TYR A 95 -6.84 0.12 -4.78
C TYR A 95 -6.41 1.24 -3.83
N THR A 96 -5.10 1.49 -3.77
CA THR A 96 -4.61 2.71 -3.12
C THR A 96 -5.14 3.92 -3.88
N PRO A 97 -5.68 4.94 -3.21
CA PRO A 97 -6.14 6.14 -3.90
C PRO A 97 -4.97 7.05 -4.36
N TRP A 98 -3.74 6.68 -4.00
CA TRP A 98 -2.48 7.36 -4.34
C TRP A 98 -1.50 6.42 -5.05
N PRO A 99 -0.42 6.95 -5.67
CA PRO A 99 0.64 6.14 -6.26
C PRO A 99 1.27 5.20 -5.23
N SER A 100 1.46 3.93 -5.61
CA SER A 100 1.87 2.86 -4.70
C SER A 100 3.34 2.93 -4.24
N TRP A 101 4.18 3.69 -4.94
CA TRP A 101 5.61 3.81 -4.65
C TRP A 101 6.06 5.27 -4.66
N MET A 102 6.97 5.60 -3.74
CA MET A 102 7.58 6.92 -3.58
C MET A 102 9.08 6.78 -3.36
N ILE A 103 9.85 7.78 -3.77
CA ILE A 103 11.28 7.90 -3.48
C ILE A 103 11.43 8.80 -2.26
N ALA A 104 11.97 8.26 -1.19
CA ALA A 104 12.31 9.01 0.02
C ALA A 104 13.83 9.10 0.17
N ALA A 105 14.32 10.29 0.51
CA ALA A 105 15.73 10.53 0.80
C ALA A 105 15.85 11.19 2.17
N ARG A 106 16.93 10.87 2.90
CA ARG A 106 17.27 11.62 4.12
C ARG A 106 17.66 13.04 3.70
N GLU A 107 17.07 14.03 4.36
CA GLU A 107 17.49 15.42 4.20
C GLU A 107 18.98 15.51 4.57
N ALA A 108 19.82 15.99 3.64
CA ALA A 108 21.18 16.32 3.96
C ALA A 108 21.13 17.51 4.93
N GLU A 109 21.62 17.34 6.16
CA GLU A 109 21.70 18.46 7.09
C GLU A 109 22.52 19.58 6.45
N ALA A 110 21.93 20.78 6.42
CA ALA A 110 22.50 22.07 6.00
C ALA A 110 22.78 22.26 4.48
N GLY A 111 21.79 22.79 3.77
CA GLY A 111 22.00 24.02 2.98
C GLY A 111 22.53 23.91 1.54
N GLY A 112 22.30 22.82 0.81
CA GLY A 112 22.66 22.74 -0.61
C GLY A 112 21.86 21.72 -1.42
N SER A 113 21.72 21.96 -2.72
CA SER A 113 21.13 21.01 -3.68
C SER A 113 22.07 19.81 -3.86
N ASP A 114 21.82 18.73 -3.15
CA ASP A 114 22.50 17.46 -3.39
C ASP A 114 22.06 16.87 -4.74
N GLY A 115 22.93 17.00 -5.74
CA GLY A 115 22.69 16.49 -7.09
C GLY A 115 22.49 14.97 -7.18
N ARG A 116 22.79 14.20 -6.12
CA ARG A 116 22.59 12.74 -6.10
C ARG A 116 21.13 12.34 -6.26
N VAL A 117 20.19 13.10 -5.70
CA VAL A 117 18.76 12.81 -5.87
C VAL A 117 18.34 13.01 -7.32
N ALA A 118 18.78 14.11 -7.95
CA ALA A 118 18.51 14.39 -9.35
C ALA A 118 19.14 13.34 -10.29
N ASP A 119 20.39 12.94 -10.04
CA ASP A 119 21.08 11.87 -10.78
C ASP A 119 20.35 10.52 -10.64
N LEU A 120 19.94 10.16 -9.42
CA LEU A 120 19.13 8.96 -9.17
C LEU A 120 17.83 8.98 -9.97
N THR A 121 17.04 10.07 -9.87
CA THR A 121 15.77 10.18 -10.61
C THR A 121 15.98 10.12 -12.12
N SER A 122 17.05 10.74 -12.64
CA SER A 122 17.38 10.66 -14.06
C SER A 122 17.71 9.23 -14.51
N LYS A 123 18.44 8.46 -13.70
CA LYS A 123 18.77 7.05 -14.00
C LYS A 123 17.54 6.15 -13.87
N LEU A 124 16.68 6.40 -12.89
CA LEU A 124 15.40 5.71 -12.77
C LEU A 124 14.49 5.96 -13.98
N ASN A 125 14.40 7.20 -14.46
CA ASN A 125 13.64 7.52 -15.67
C ASN A 125 14.18 6.75 -16.90
N GLN A 126 15.50 6.57 -17.02
CA GLN A 126 16.11 5.72 -18.06
C GLN A 126 15.75 4.25 -17.87
N GLY A 127 15.78 3.73 -16.65
CA GLY A 127 15.36 2.36 -16.33
C GLY A 127 13.88 2.10 -16.64
N VAL A 128 12.99 3.04 -16.31
CA VAL A 128 11.57 2.99 -16.66
C VAL A 128 11.39 2.94 -18.17
N LYS A 129 12.08 3.82 -18.90
CA LYS A 129 12.05 3.80 -20.37
C LYS A 129 12.51 2.45 -20.93
N HIS A 130 13.63 1.94 -20.43
CA HIS A 130 14.17 0.65 -20.85
C HIS A 130 13.18 -0.50 -20.57
N TYR A 131 12.57 -0.54 -19.38
CA TYR A 131 11.53 -1.52 -19.04
C TYR A 131 10.34 -1.46 -20.01
N LEU A 132 9.86 -0.26 -20.33
CA LEU A 132 8.72 -0.06 -21.23
C LEU A 132 9.02 -0.51 -22.67
N GLU A 133 10.27 -0.34 -23.12
CA GLU A 133 10.75 -0.73 -24.44
C GLU A 133 11.13 -2.22 -24.53
N ASN A 134 11.46 -2.88 -23.41
CA ASN A 134 11.98 -4.25 -23.36
C ASN A 134 11.12 -5.17 -22.48
N LYS A 135 9.81 -5.22 -22.75
CA LYS A 135 8.84 -5.94 -21.93
C LYS A 135 9.13 -7.44 -21.77
N GLU A 136 9.64 -8.10 -22.81
CA GLU A 136 9.93 -9.54 -22.76
C GLU A 136 11.09 -9.84 -21.80
N GLU A 137 12.16 -9.05 -21.87
CA GLU A 137 13.29 -9.14 -20.93
C GLU A 137 12.82 -8.92 -19.49
N ALA A 138 11.92 -7.96 -19.27
CA ALA A 138 11.34 -7.73 -17.96
C ALA A 138 10.56 -8.95 -17.42
N ILE A 139 9.79 -9.64 -18.28
CA ILE A 139 9.06 -10.87 -17.91
C ILE A 139 10.03 -11.99 -17.54
N GLU A 140 11.08 -12.20 -18.34
CA GLU A 140 12.10 -13.20 -18.06
C GLU A 140 12.82 -12.90 -16.73
N TYR A 141 13.15 -11.64 -16.48
CA TYR A 141 13.77 -11.23 -15.23
C TYR A 141 12.84 -11.44 -14.03
N ILE A 142 11.58 -10.99 -14.11
CA ILE A 142 10.62 -11.12 -13.01
C ILE A 142 10.38 -12.59 -12.66
N THR A 143 10.20 -13.45 -13.66
CA THR A 143 9.90 -14.87 -13.42
C THR A 143 11.10 -15.69 -12.97
N SER A 144 12.33 -15.25 -13.28
CA SER A 144 13.57 -15.91 -12.81
C SER A 144 14.02 -15.42 -11.44
N ALA A 145 13.79 -14.15 -11.11
CA ALA A 145 14.22 -13.55 -9.85
C ALA A 145 13.17 -13.69 -8.73
N MET A 146 11.90 -13.82 -9.07
CA MET A 146 10.77 -13.80 -8.13
C MET A 146 9.88 -15.04 -8.31
N HIS A 147 9.08 -15.36 -7.29
CA HIS A 147 8.16 -16.49 -7.32
C HIS A 147 6.84 -16.18 -8.06
N TYR A 148 6.93 -15.62 -9.28
CA TYR A 148 5.78 -15.35 -10.13
C TYR A 148 5.77 -16.26 -11.35
N SER A 149 4.59 -16.75 -11.73
CA SER A 149 4.41 -17.40 -13.04
C SER A 149 4.53 -16.37 -14.16
N ARG A 150 4.79 -16.84 -15.38
CA ARG A 150 4.83 -15.96 -16.55
C ARG A 150 3.47 -15.32 -16.80
N GLU A 151 2.41 -16.09 -16.59
CA GLU A 151 1.03 -15.66 -16.74
C GLU A 151 0.70 -14.55 -15.72
N ASP A 152 1.05 -14.73 -14.45
CA ASP A 152 0.80 -13.72 -13.41
C ASP A 152 1.64 -12.46 -13.65
N ALA A 153 2.89 -12.59 -14.11
CA ALA A 153 3.73 -11.45 -14.47
C ALA A 153 3.13 -10.64 -15.63
N LEU A 154 2.60 -11.32 -16.66
CA LEU A 154 1.91 -10.67 -17.78
C LEU A 154 0.64 -9.94 -17.35
N GLU A 155 -0.16 -10.52 -16.45
CA GLU A 155 -1.34 -9.83 -15.90
C GLU A 155 -0.93 -8.62 -15.06
N TRP A 156 0.09 -8.75 -14.21
CA TRP A 156 0.63 -7.63 -13.44
C TRP A 156 1.07 -6.47 -14.35
N MET A 157 1.77 -6.76 -15.44
CA MET A 157 2.25 -5.74 -16.39
C MET A 157 1.13 -4.96 -17.09
N LYS A 158 -0.11 -5.47 -17.13
CA LYS A 158 -1.26 -4.73 -17.64
C LYS A 158 -1.79 -3.70 -16.64
N THR A 159 -1.46 -3.87 -15.37
CA THR A 159 -2.00 -3.06 -14.26
C THR A 159 -1.01 -2.02 -13.74
N VAL A 160 0.29 -2.27 -13.92
CA VAL A 160 1.34 -1.37 -13.44
C VAL A 160 1.55 -0.20 -14.41
N GLU A 161 1.61 1.00 -13.87
CA GLU A 161 2.01 2.21 -14.58
C GLU A 161 3.19 2.85 -13.85
N PHE A 162 4.30 3.02 -14.55
CA PHE A 162 5.45 3.76 -14.05
C PHE A 162 5.39 5.20 -14.56
N VAL A 163 5.68 6.16 -13.69
CA VAL A 163 5.79 7.56 -14.09
C VAL A 163 6.98 7.75 -15.02
N ALA A 164 6.79 8.46 -16.12
CA ALA A 164 7.89 8.80 -17.04
C ALA A 164 8.91 9.75 -16.40
N ASP A 165 8.47 10.53 -15.43
CA ASP A 165 9.31 11.43 -14.65
C ASP A 165 9.12 11.22 -13.16
N THR A 166 10.15 10.67 -12.51
CA THR A 166 10.24 10.41 -11.08
C THR A 166 10.68 11.63 -10.27
N HIS A 167 10.97 12.77 -10.91
CA HIS A 167 11.46 13.97 -10.23
C HIS A 167 10.31 14.75 -9.57
N GLY A 168 10.23 14.61 -8.24
CA GLY A 168 9.31 15.36 -7.40
C GLY A 168 7.89 14.81 -7.36
N VAL A 169 7.07 15.39 -6.48
CA VAL A 169 5.71 14.94 -6.20
C VAL A 169 4.79 16.15 -6.00
N ARG A 170 3.52 16.01 -6.42
CA ARG A 170 2.49 17.02 -6.17
C ARG A 170 2.10 17.00 -4.70
N THR A 171 1.99 18.17 -4.08
CA THR A 171 1.62 18.29 -2.66
C THR A 171 0.31 17.59 -2.33
N SER A 172 -0.69 17.69 -3.22
CA SER A 172 -2.00 17.06 -3.05
C SER A 172 -1.91 15.55 -2.82
N VAL A 173 -0.95 14.85 -3.45
CA VAL A 173 -0.79 13.41 -3.27
C VAL A 173 -0.43 13.07 -1.83
N VAL A 174 0.42 13.88 -1.20
CA VAL A 174 0.80 13.70 0.20
C VAL A 174 -0.32 14.17 1.13
N ASP A 175 -0.98 15.28 0.80
CA ASP A 175 -2.10 15.81 1.58
C ASP A 175 -3.29 14.84 1.63
N ASP A 176 -3.60 14.16 0.53
CA ASP A 176 -4.67 13.14 0.46
C ASP A 176 -4.37 11.97 1.42
N VAL A 177 -3.12 11.50 1.45
CA VAL A 177 -2.65 10.44 2.36
C VAL A 177 -2.77 10.91 3.82
N VAL A 178 -2.26 12.11 4.11
CA VAL A 178 -2.32 12.71 5.46
C VAL A 178 -3.77 12.86 5.91
N GLY A 179 -4.66 13.33 5.03
CA GLY A 179 -6.09 13.49 5.31
C GLY A 179 -6.75 12.17 5.72
N ILE A 180 -6.51 11.09 4.98
CA ILE A 180 -7.04 9.76 5.32
C ILE A 180 -6.46 9.25 6.65
N LEU A 181 -5.15 9.41 6.87
CA LEU A 181 -4.52 8.99 8.11
C LEU A 181 -5.02 9.79 9.33
N ARG A 182 -5.39 11.07 9.15
CA ARG A 182 -6.01 11.88 10.21
C ARG A 182 -7.45 11.46 10.49
N LYS A 183 -8.26 11.22 9.47
CA LYS A 183 -9.62 10.65 9.64
C LYS A 183 -9.59 9.33 10.41
N ALA A 184 -8.55 8.52 10.16
CA ALA A 184 -8.30 7.26 10.82
C ALA A 184 -7.74 7.39 12.26
N GLY A 185 -7.43 8.60 12.74
CA GLY A 185 -6.80 8.85 14.04
C GLY A 185 -5.35 8.37 14.13
N VAL A 186 -4.70 8.03 13.01
CA VAL A 186 -3.31 7.55 12.94
C VAL A 186 -2.32 8.72 13.01
N LEU A 187 -2.67 9.86 12.41
CA LEU A 187 -1.92 11.11 12.51
C LEU A 187 -2.76 12.16 13.24
N ASP A 188 -2.08 13.03 13.99
CA ASP A 188 -2.68 14.23 14.57
C ASP A 188 -2.39 15.46 13.70
N GLU A 189 -2.97 16.61 14.06
CA GLU A 189 -2.73 17.88 13.39
C GLU A 189 -1.27 18.36 13.48
N LYS A 190 -0.49 17.86 14.44
CA LYS A 190 0.91 18.26 14.63
C LYS A 190 1.85 17.62 13.62
N ALA A 191 1.41 16.54 12.95
CA ALA A 191 2.19 15.89 11.90
C ALA A 191 2.47 16.81 10.69
N GLY A 192 1.76 17.93 10.56
CA GLY A 192 1.91 18.86 9.43
C GLY A 192 1.29 18.34 8.13
N GLY A 193 1.40 19.11 7.06
CA GLY A 193 0.95 18.74 5.71
C GLY A 193 2.10 18.31 4.79
N GLY A 194 1.77 17.92 3.55
CA GLY A 194 2.74 17.51 2.55
C GLY A 194 3.78 18.58 2.21
N GLU A 195 3.44 19.85 2.44
CA GLU A 195 4.31 21.01 2.19
C GLU A 195 5.69 20.94 2.86
N ASN A 196 5.78 20.27 4.01
CA ASN A 196 7.00 20.09 4.81
C ASN A 196 7.60 18.69 4.65
N MET A 197 6.93 17.80 3.92
CA MET A 197 7.37 16.41 3.68
C MET A 197 7.96 16.21 2.28
N ILE A 198 7.92 17.24 1.43
CA ILE A 198 8.31 17.17 0.02
C ILE A 198 9.53 18.05 -0.23
N SER A 199 10.66 17.41 -0.51
CA SER A 199 11.90 18.10 -0.89
C SER A 199 11.84 18.69 -2.30
N ILE A 200 11.11 18.06 -3.23
CA ILE A 200 11.01 18.47 -4.63
C ILE A 200 9.53 18.50 -5.03
N LYS A 201 8.97 19.69 -5.13
CA LYS A 201 7.55 19.90 -5.46
C LYS A 201 7.35 19.87 -6.98
N ARG A 202 6.26 19.24 -7.40
CA ARG A 202 5.76 19.28 -8.77
C ARG A 202 4.48 20.12 -8.80
N GLU A 203 4.37 21.01 -9.78
CA GLU A 203 3.15 21.76 -10.08
C GLU A 203 2.03 20.85 -10.61
#